data_AF-A0A953QM13-F1
#
_entry.id   AF-A0A953QM13-F1
#
_cell.length_a   1.000
_cell.length_b   1.000
_cell.length_c   1.000
_cell.angle_alpha   90.00
_cell.angle_beta   90.00
_cell.angle_gamma   90.00
#
_symmetry.space_group_name_H-M   'P 1'
#
loop_
_entity.id
_entity.type
_entity.pdbx_description
1 polymer ?
#
loop_
_entity_poly.entity_id
_entity_poly.type
_entity_poly.pdbx_seq_one_letter_code
_entity_poly.pdbx_strand_id
1 'polypeptide(L)'
;MAAHQHGRDAVEAAGAAYEAHLNLVWLNGEQRIPANYTEQIVDGFRGMYRFLADRREALFAEDGPFARMRDLPLRFIYRHTKIYTAVMNTYLVPNYLRDGMDTSIQVDVLCRPLLHAELEPLLQADIPLFGASADSTALRIDEKQSLAGFFAEPGFDLLRDRFAKLSDRDMELQVSYIRSASNRSTTAKLRKFQRAKNCWRK
;
A
#
# COMPACT_ATOMS: atom_id res chain seq x y z
N MET A 1 -9.34 17.72 33.68
CA MET A 1 -8.45 17.65 32.48
C MET A 1 -7.47 16.47 32.48
N ALA A 2 -7.19 15.76 33.58
CA ALA A 2 -6.25 14.64 33.60
C ALA A 2 -6.85 13.27 33.19
N ALA A 3 -8.14 13.01 33.42
CA ALA A 3 -8.76 11.70 33.15
C ALA A 3 -9.06 11.44 31.65
N HIS A 4 -9.21 12.48 30.84
CA HIS A 4 -9.47 12.37 29.39
C HIS A 4 -8.21 12.11 28.54
N GLN A 5 -7.01 12.27 29.12
CA GLN A 5 -5.74 11.98 28.46
C GLN A 5 -5.45 10.47 28.53
N HIS A 6 -5.65 9.85 29.71
CA HIS A 6 -5.42 8.42 29.94
C HIS A 6 -6.28 7.48 29.08
N GLY A 7 -7.53 7.86 28.76
CA GLY A 7 -8.40 7.07 27.90
C GLY A 7 -8.01 7.09 26.42
N ARG A 8 -7.41 8.19 25.94
CA ARG A 8 -6.90 8.30 24.57
C ARG A 8 -5.60 7.53 24.39
N ASP A 9 -4.70 7.61 25.38
CA ASP A 9 -3.44 6.87 25.35
C ASP A 9 -3.67 5.34 25.38
N ALA A 10 -4.72 4.87 26.07
CA ALA A 10 -5.08 3.45 26.13
C ALA A 10 -5.71 2.91 24.83
N VAL A 11 -6.53 3.73 24.15
CA VAL A 11 -7.14 3.35 22.86
C VAL A 11 -6.13 3.45 21.72
N GLU A 12 -5.21 4.42 21.77
CA GLU A 12 -4.12 4.58 20.79
C GLU A 12 -3.03 3.50 20.96
N ALA A 13 -2.74 3.08 22.21
CA ALA A 13 -1.86 1.95 22.49
C ALA A 13 -2.50 0.59 22.13
N ALA A 14 -3.81 0.43 22.28
CA ALA A 14 -4.54 -0.78 21.88
C ALA A 14 -4.68 -0.90 20.35
N GLY A 15 -4.88 0.22 19.64
CA GLY A 15 -4.96 0.25 18.17
C GLY A 15 -3.61 0.02 17.47
N ALA A 16 -2.50 0.44 18.07
CA ALA A 16 -1.16 0.19 17.54
C ALA A 16 -0.62 -1.23 17.81
N ALA A 17 -1.22 -1.96 18.75
CA ALA A 17 -0.88 -3.34 19.07
C ALA A 17 -1.67 -4.38 18.25
N TYR A 18 -2.69 -3.95 17.51
CA TYR A 18 -3.53 -4.83 16.72
C TYR A 18 -2.91 -5.07 15.32
N GLU A 19 -2.50 -6.32 15.08
CA GLU A 19 -2.11 -6.92 13.78
C GLU A 19 -0.70 -6.73 13.22
N ALA A 20 0.35 -6.76 14.04
CA ALA A 20 1.72 -6.92 13.50
C ALA A 20 2.09 -8.38 13.15
N HIS A 21 1.17 -9.36 13.23
CA HIS A 21 1.53 -10.78 13.36
C HIS A 21 0.89 -11.77 12.37
N LEU A 22 -0.08 -11.39 11.54
CA LEU A 22 -0.80 -12.36 10.70
C LEU A 22 0.00 -12.88 9.50
N ASN A 23 1.05 -12.16 9.08
CA ASN A 23 1.89 -12.55 7.94
C ASN A 23 3.25 -13.15 8.34
N LEU A 24 3.46 -13.41 9.64
CA LEU A 24 4.70 -13.97 10.16
C LEU A 24 4.59 -15.48 10.32
N VAL A 25 5.60 -16.20 9.83
CA VAL A 25 5.64 -17.66 9.95
C VAL A 25 6.05 -18.06 11.36
N TRP A 26 5.29 -18.99 11.95
CA TRP A 26 5.58 -19.62 13.23
C TRP A 26 5.84 -21.11 13.02
N LEU A 27 6.90 -21.64 13.63
CA LEU A 27 7.23 -23.06 13.57
C LEU A 27 7.66 -23.52 14.96
N ASN A 28 6.98 -24.52 15.51
CA ASN A 28 7.22 -25.06 16.85
C ASN A 28 7.18 -23.98 17.96
N GLY A 29 6.25 -23.02 17.84
CA GLY A 29 6.10 -21.92 18.80
C GLY A 29 7.14 -20.80 18.66
N GLU A 30 8.05 -20.90 17.69
CA GLU A 30 9.06 -19.87 17.43
C GLU A 30 8.72 -19.08 16.16
N GLN A 31 8.76 -17.76 16.26
CA GLN A 31 8.62 -16.87 15.11
C GLN A 31 9.86 -16.96 14.21
N ARG A 32 9.66 -17.21 12.92
CA ARG A 32 10.72 -17.16 11.91
C ARG A 32 10.89 -15.73 11.40
N ILE A 33 12.14 -15.25 11.42
CA ILE A 33 12.49 -13.90 10.95
C ILE A 33 12.81 -13.99 9.46
N PRO A 34 12.07 -13.32 8.56
CA PRO A 34 12.29 -13.41 7.12
C PRO A 34 13.72 -13.05 6.68
N ALA A 35 14.36 -12.10 7.37
CA ALA A 35 15.75 -11.71 7.09
C ALA A 35 16.77 -12.85 7.23
N ASN A 36 16.49 -13.85 8.06
CA ASN A 36 17.35 -15.03 8.20
C ASN A 36 17.24 -15.97 6.99
N TYR A 37 16.26 -15.75 6.12
CA TYR A 37 15.98 -16.55 4.92
C TYR A 37 16.15 -15.72 3.63
N THR A 38 16.94 -14.65 3.69
CA THR A 38 17.10 -13.71 2.57
C THR A 38 17.55 -14.41 1.29
N GLU A 39 18.50 -15.35 1.38
CA GLU A 39 19.02 -16.02 0.18
C GLU A 39 17.99 -17.00 -0.41
N GLN A 40 17.19 -17.69 0.41
CA GLN A 40 16.09 -18.52 -0.08
C GLN A 40 15.00 -17.69 -0.77
N ILE A 41 14.72 -16.49 -0.25
CA ILE A 41 13.79 -15.53 -0.89
C ILE A 41 14.38 -15.06 -2.23
N VAL A 42 15.67 -14.75 -2.28
CA VAL A 42 16.38 -14.37 -3.50
C VAL A 42 16.36 -15.49 -4.54
N ASP A 43 16.59 -16.74 -4.13
CA ASP A 43 16.55 -17.90 -5.03
C ASP A 43 15.15 -18.11 -5.62
N GLY A 44 14.11 -18.03 -4.79
CA GLY A 44 12.72 -18.10 -5.25
C GLY A 44 12.35 -16.95 -6.19
N PHE A 45 12.80 -15.73 -5.87
CA PHE A 45 12.62 -14.56 -6.73
C PHE A 45 13.31 -14.74 -8.09
N ARG A 46 14.59 -15.16 -8.10
CA ARG A 46 15.34 -15.43 -9.34
C ARG A 46 14.69 -16.52 -10.18
N GLY A 47 14.21 -17.59 -9.54
CA GLY A 47 13.50 -18.67 -10.21
C GLY A 47 12.23 -18.18 -10.91
N MET A 48 11.38 -17.43 -10.20
CA MET A 48 10.16 -16.84 -10.78
C MET A 48 10.49 -15.81 -11.85
N TYR A 49 11.47 -14.94 -11.63
CA TYR A 49 11.87 -13.91 -12.58
C TYR A 49 12.30 -14.53 -13.92
N ARG A 50 13.18 -15.54 -13.89
CA ARG A 50 13.62 -16.26 -15.09
C ARG A 50 12.47 -16.97 -15.77
N PHE A 51 11.62 -17.65 -15.01
CA PHE A 51 10.42 -18.30 -15.54
C PHE A 51 9.53 -17.32 -16.31
N LEU A 52 9.29 -16.12 -15.74
CA LEU A 52 8.49 -15.08 -16.38
C LEU A 52 9.18 -14.50 -17.63
N ALA A 53 10.50 -14.30 -17.58
CA ALA A 53 11.28 -13.81 -18.72
C ALA A 53 11.26 -14.82 -19.89
N ASP A 54 11.50 -16.09 -19.60
CA ASP A 54 11.53 -17.18 -20.59
C ASP A 54 10.14 -17.43 -21.22
N ARG A 55 9.06 -17.18 -20.46
CA ARG A 55 7.67 -17.38 -20.92
C ARG A 55 6.98 -16.11 -21.39
N ARG A 56 7.70 -14.99 -21.55
CA ARG A 56 7.10 -13.69 -21.89
C ARG A 56 6.14 -13.74 -23.09
N GLU A 57 6.51 -14.45 -24.17
CA GLU A 57 5.69 -14.52 -25.38
C GLU A 57 4.39 -15.29 -25.12
N ALA A 58 4.47 -16.43 -24.42
CA ALA A 58 3.29 -17.20 -24.04
C ALA A 58 2.39 -16.47 -23.03
N LEU A 59 2.96 -15.63 -22.16
CA LEU A 59 2.20 -14.84 -21.19
C LEU A 59 1.33 -13.78 -21.88
N PHE A 60 1.84 -13.15 -22.94
CA PHE A 60 1.18 -12.08 -23.71
C PHE A 60 0.50 -12.57 -25.00
N ALA A 61 0.49 -13.87 -25.27
CA ALA A 61 -0.28 -14.45 -26.36
C ALA A 61 -1.78 -14.09 -26.22
N GLU A 62 -2.53 -14.15 -27.33
CA GLU A 62 -3.94 -13.78 -27.37
C GLU A 62 -4.81 -14.64 -26.42
N ASP A 63 -4.48 -15.92 -26.29
CA ASP A 63 -5.06 -16.89 -25.34
C ASP A 63 -4.20 -17.05 -24.06
N GLY A 64 -3.18 -16.21 -23.91
CA GLY A 64 -2.23 -16.25 -22.80
C GLY A 64 -2.84 -15.82 -21.46
N PRO A 65 -2.19 -16.18 -20.33
CA PRO A 65 -2.67 -15.83 -18.99
C PRO A 65 -2.95 -14.33 -18.77
N PHE A 66 -2.19 -13.43 -19.41
CA PHE A 66 -2.38 -11.99 -19.24
C PHE A 66 -3.51 -11.40 -20.10
N ALA A 67 -3.99 -12.11 -21.12
CA ALA A 67 -5.11 -11.62 -21.95
C ALA A 67 -6.33 -11.27 -21.08
N ARG A 68 -6.63 -12.11 -20.10
CA ARG A 68 -7.72 -11.92 -19.13
C ARG A 68 -7.52 -10.75 -18.17
N MET A 69 -6.30 -10.19 -18.08
CA MET A 69 -5.99 -9.09 -17.17
C MET A 69 -6.30 -7.71 -17.74
N ARG A 70 -6.50 -7.59 -19.06
CA ARG A 70 -6.82 -6.32 -19.74
C ARG A 70 -8.06 -5.65 -19.17
N ASP A 71 -9.11 -6.44 -18.94
CA ASP A 71 -10.42 -5.97 -18.50
C ASP A 71 -10.63 -6.03 -16.98
N LEU A 72 -9.61 -6.43 -16.21
CA LEU A 72 -9.78 -6.54 -14.76
C LEU A 72 -9.94 -5.15 -14.12
N PRO A 73 -10.93 -4.99 -13.23
CA PRO A 73 -11.07 -3.75 -12.49
C PRO A 73 -9.89 -3.60 -11.53
N LEU A 74 -9.17 -2.50 -11.65
CA LEU A 74 -8.06 -2.14 -10.78
C LEU A 74 -8.51 -1.09 -9.76
N ARG A 75 -7.93 -1.14 -8.55
CA ARG A 75 -8.05 -0.06 -7.56
C ARG A 75 -6.86 0.89 -7.71
N PHE A 76 -7.15 2.15 -8.00
CA PHE A 76 -6.13 3.20 -8.01
C PHE A 76 -6.08 3.91 -6.65
N ILE A 77 -4.92 3.91 -6.03
CA ILE A 77 -4.69 4.61 -4.75
C ILE A 77 -4.10 5.98 -5.07
N TYR A 78 -4.96 6.98 -5.25
CA TYR A 78 -4.54 8.36 -5.48
C TYR A 78 -3.83 8.96 -4.25
N ARG A 79 -4.40 8.70 -3.07
CA ARG A 79 -3.91 9.19 -1.79
C ARG A 79 -3.97 8.05 -0.77
N HIS A 80 -2.98 7.97 0.10
CA HIS A 80 -2.98 6.97 1.16
C HIS A 80 -4.18 7.16 2.09
N THR A 81 -4.87 6.06 2.41
CA THR A 81 -6.05 6.03 3.31
C THR A 81 -5.83 6.78 4.62
N LYS A 82 -4.62 6.71 5.20
CA LYS A 82 -4.26 7.41 6.43
C LYS A 82 -4.47 8.93 6.38
N ILE A 83 -4.37 9.53 5.19
CA ILE A 83 -4.55 10.97 5.01
C ILE A 83 -6.05 11.29 5.09
N TYR A 84 -6.88 10.52 4.39
CA TYR A 84 -8.34 10.66 4.47
C TYR A 84 -8.85 10.45 5.90
N THR A 85 -8.38 9.41 6.59
CA THR A 85 -8.77 9.18 7.99
C THR A 85 -8.32 10.32 8.91
N ALA A 86 -7.15 10.91 8.67
CA ALA A 86 -6.68 12.05 9.47
C ALA A 86 -7.54 13.31 9.26
N VAL A 87 -7.95 13.59 8.03
CA VAL A 87 -8.88 14.69 7.72
C VAL A 87 -10.24 14.42 8.35
N MET A 88 -10.76 13.19 8.21
CA MET A 88 -12.01 12.76 8.80
C MET A 88 -12.03 12.88 10.32
N ASN A 89 -10.98 12.43 11.00
CA ASN A 89 -10.83 12.61 12.45
C ASN A 89 -10.79 14.09 12.86
N THR A 90 -10.40 15.00 11.95
CA THR A 90 -10.40 16.43 12.22
C THR A 90 -11.81 17.01 12.22
N TYR A 91 -12.66 16.71 11.22
CA TYR A 91 -14.01 17.30 11.13
C TYR A 91 -15.10 16.52 11.88
N LEU A 92 -14.90 15.25 12.22
CA LEU A 92 -15.88 14.45 12.97
C LEU A 92 -15.96 14.79 14.48
N VAL A 93 -15.40 15.92 14.91
CA VAL A 93 -15.54 16.40 16.30
C VAL A 93 -16.76 17.31 16.46
N PRO A 94 -17.39 17.37 17.66
CA PRO A 94 -18.67 18.08 17.85
C PRO A 94 -18.69 19.57 17.48
N ASN A 95 -17.54 20.24 17.38
CA ASN A 95 -17.49 21.65 16.99
C ASN A 95 -17.76 21.85 15.50
N TYR A 96 -17.20 20.99 14.64
CA TYR A 96 -17.29 21.16 13.19
C TYR A 96 -18.53 20.49 12.58
N LEU A 97 -19.23 19.64 13.35
CA LEU A 97 -20.49 19.00 12.93
C LEU A 97 -21.73 19.91 13.07
N ARG A 98 -21.57 21.12 13.64
CA ARG A 98 -22.69 22.05 13.89
C ARG A 98 -23.05 22.86 12.66
N ASP A 99 -22.06 23.15 11.81
CA ASP A 99 -22.19 23.94 10.60
C ASP A 99 -21.40 23.27 9.47
N GLY A 100 -22.06 23.09 8.32
CA GLY A 100 -21.42 22.54 7.12
C GLY A 100 -20.28 23.41 6.59
N MET A 101 -20.31 24.73 6.85
CA MET A 101 -19.22 25.63 6.48
C MET A 101 -17.94 25.29 7.25
N ASP A 102 -18.06 25.06 8.56
CA ASP A 102 -16.93 24.66 9.41
C ASP A 102 -16.33 23.32 8.97
N THR A 103 -17.17 22.34 8.63
CA THR A 103 -16.72 21.06 8.03
C THR A 103 -16.00 21.28 6.71
N SER A 104 -16.56 22.11 5.81
CA SER A 104 -15.98 22.35 4.49
C SER A 104 -14.56 22.92 4.57
N ILE A 105 -14.30 23.83 5.52
CA ILE A 105 -12.97 24.40 5.78
C ILE A 105 -11.97 23.31 6.19
N GLN A 106 -12.38 22.34 7.01
CA GLN A 106 -11.48 21.26 7.43
C GLN A 106 -11.14 20.32 6.26
N VAL A 107 -12.08 20.07 5.35
CA VAL A 107 -11.87 19.21 4.19
C VAL A 107 -11.06 19.92 3.09
N ASP A 108 -11.06 21.25 3.07
CA ASP A 108 -10.37 22.08 2.08
C ASP A 108 -8.85 21.84 2.03
N VAL A 109 -8.25 21.25 3.08
CA VAL A 109 -6.85 20.79 3.05
C VAL A 109 -6.55 19.78 1.93
N LEU A 110 -7.59 19.15 1.36
CA LEU A 110 -7.47 18.23 0.25
C LEU A 110 -7.46 18.92 -1.12
N CYS A 111 -7.68 20.24 -1.22
CA CYS A 111 -7.82 21.03 -2.46
C CYS A 111 -6.77 20.69 -3.53
N ARG A 112 -7.13 19.78 -4.44
CA ARG A 112 -6.31 19.19 -5.51
C ARG A 112 -7.23 18.68 -6.62
N PRO A 113 -6.72 18.33 -7.83
CA PRO A 113 -7.54 18.14 -9.03
C PRO A 113 -8.69 17.13 -8.94
N LEU A 114 -8.72 16.26 -7.93
CA LEU A 114 -9.81 15.29 -7.71
C LEU A 114 -10.74 15.65 -6.56
N LEU A 115 -10.69 16.88 -6.03
CA LEU A 115 -11.45 17.29 -4.84
C LEU A 115 -12.94 16.92 -4.94
N HIS A 116 -13.58 17.19 -6.08
CA HIS A 116 -15.01 16.89 -6.27
C HIS A 116 -15.33 15.40 -6.11
N ALA A 117 -14.42 14.53 -6.57
CA ALA A 117 -14.56 13.08 -6.48
C ALA A 117 -14.12 12.53 -5.12
N GLU A 118 -13.28 13.27 -4.37
CA GLU A 118 -12.91 12.93 -2.99
C GLU A 118 -13.97 13.40 -1.98
N LEU A 119 -14.68 14.50 -2.27
CA LEU A 119 -15.51 15.21 -1.29
C LEU A 119 -16.78 14.44 -0.90
N GLU A 120 -17.53 13.93 -1.87
CA GLU A 120 -18.82 13.28 -1.58
C GLU A 120 -18.66 12.02 -0.69
N PRO A 121 -17.73 11.09 -0.98
CA PRO A 121 -17.45 9.98 -0.08
C PRO A 121 -16.99 10.44 1.30
N LEU A 122 -16.10 11.44 1.37
CA LEU A 122 -15.61 11.94 2.65
C LEU A 122 -16.72 12.55 3.51
N LEU A 123 -17.62 13.35 2.93
CA LEU A 123 -18.74 13.91 3.69
C LEU A 123 -19.70 12.84 4.21
N GLN A 124 -19.73 11.66 3.59
CA GLN A 124 -20.44 10.46 4.10
C GLN A 124 -19.61 9.61 5.08
N ALA A 125 -18.45 10.11 5.51
CA ALA A 125 -17.48 9.41 6.35
C ALA A 125 -16.89 8.13 5.71
N ASP A 126 -16.85 8.09 4.38
CA ASP A 126 -16.25 7.03 3.58
C ASP A 126 -14.88 7.42 3.00
N ILE A 127 -14.08 6.41 2.69
CA ILE A 127 -12.78 6.59 2.04
C ILE A 127 -12.98 6.60 0.51
N PRO A 128 -12.55 7.66 -0.20
CA PRO A 128 -12.62 7.70 -1.66
C PRO A 128 -11.99 6.47 -2.31
N LEU A 129 -12.74 5.85 -3.21
CA LEU A 129 -12.34 4.67 -3.97
C LEU A 129 -12.29 5.01 -5.44
N PHE A 130 -11.09 4.97 -6.02
CA PHE A 130 -10.92 5.16 -7.45
C PHE A 130 -10.64 3.83 -8.14
N GLY A 131 -11.31 3.61 -9.27
CA GLY A 131 -11.10 2.48 -10.14
C GLY A 131 -10.26 2.82 -11.35
N ALA A 132 -9.73 1.79 -12.00
CA ALA A 132 -9.15 1.85 -13.34
C ALA A 132 -9.40 0.53 -14.07
N SER A 133 -9.10 0.50 -15.37
CA SER A 133 -8.96 -0.73 -16.16
C SER A 133 -7.51 -0.82 -16.64
N ALA A 134 -6.98 -2.03 -16.82
CA ALA A 134 -5.61 -2.19 -17.30
C ALA A 134 -5.46 -1.71 -18.75
N ASP A 135 -6.50 -1.84 -19.57
CA ASP A 135 -6.50 -1.45 -21.00
C ASP A 135 -6.98 -0.01 -21.25
N SER A 136 -7.14 0.80 -20.19
CA SER A 136 -7.66 2.17 -20.30
C SER A 136 -6.79 3.19 -19.58
N THR A 137 -6.82 4.43 -20.06
CA THR A 137 -6.24 5.61 -19.39
C THR A 137 -7.23 6.36 -18.51
N ALA A 138 -8.48 5.89 -18.44
CA ALA A 138 -9.52 6.54 -17.65
C ALA A 138 -9.44 6.19 -16.17
N LEU A 139 -9.60 7.21 -15.32
CA LEU A 139 -9.84 7.03 -13.89
C LEU A 139 -11.35 6.87 -13.67
N ARG A 140 -11.78 5.76 -13.09
CA ARG A 140 -13.18 5.55 -12.70
C ARG A 140 -13.40 6.16 -11.31
N ILE A 141 -14.35 7.08 -11.21
CA ILE A 141 -14.75 7.72 -9.94
C ILE A 141 -15.87 6.90 -9.30
N ASP A 142 -16.91 6.60 -10.08
CA ASP A 142 -18.02 5.74 -9.69
C ASP A 142 -18.52 4.93 -10.91
N GLU A 143 -19.70 4.29 -10.81
CA GLU A 143 -20.27 3.48 -11.90
C GLU A 143 -20.62 4.28 -13.16
N LYS A 144 -20.88 5.58 -13.02
CA LYS A 144 -21.37 6.48 -14.08
C LYS A 144 -20.34 7.51 -14.50
N GLN A 145 -19.38 7.82 -13.62
CA GLN A 145 -18.41 8.88 -13.83
C GLN A 145 -16.99 8.34 -14.00
N SER A 146 -16.33 8.79 -15.07
CA SER A 146 -14.91 8.54 -15.33
C SER A 146 -14.22 9.78 -15.88
N LEU A 147 -12.96 9.97 -15.53
CA LEU A 147 -12.09 11.00 -16.09
C LEU A 147 -11.18 10.38 -17.15
N ALA A 148 -11.45 10.66 -18.42
CA ALA A 148 -10.64 10.19 -19.54
C ALA A 148 -9.26 10.85 -19.54
N GLY A 149 -8.23 10.11 -19.99
CA GLY A 149 -6.87 10.63 -20.12
C GLY A 149 -6.19 11.01 -18.79
N PHE A 150 -6.68 10.46 -17.67
CA PHE A 150 -6.06 10.70 -16.36
C PHE A 150 -4.69 10.03 -16.24
N PHE A 151 -4.54 8.83 -16.78
CA PHE A 151 -3.26 8.14 -16.91
C PHE A 151 -2.61 8.46 -18.26
N ALA A 152 -1.29 8.56 -18.29
CA ALA A 152 -0.55 8.81 -19.53
C ALA A 152 -0.65 7.65 -20.54
N GLU A 153 -0.76 6.42 -20.04
CA GLU A 153 -0.82 5.19 -20.84
C GLU A 153 -1.56 4.09 -20.07
N PRO A 154 -2.12 3.08 -20.77
CA PRO A 154 -2.76 1.94 -20.13
C PRO A 154 -1.81 1.12 -19.25
N GLY A 155 -2.30 0.62 -18.12
CA GLY A 155 -1.52 -0.23 -17.22
C GLY A 155 -1.03 -1.53 -17.86
N PHE A 156 -1.76 -2.04 -18.84
CA PHE A 156 -1.40 -3.25 -19.58
C PHE A 156 -0.19 -3.02 -20.51
N ASP A 157 -0.11 -1.85 -21.13
CA ASP A 157 1.04 -1.48 -21.95
C ASP A 157 2.29 -1.27 -21.07
N LEU A 158 2.14 -0.62 -19.91
CA LEU A 158 3.20 -0.53 -18.90
C LEU A 158 3.71 -1.90 -18.44
N LEU A 159 2.81 -2.87 -18.28
CA LEU A 159 3.17 -4.24 -17.93
C LEU A 159 4.00 -4.88 -19.06
N ARG A 160 3.55 -4.77 -20.31
CA ARG A 160 4.27 -5.27 -21.48
C ARG A 160 5.67 -4.67 -21.59
N ASP A 161 5.79 -3.36 -21.42
CA ASP A 161 7.06 -2.65 -21.49
C ASP A 161 8.04 -3.04 -20.39
N ARG A 162 7.55 -3.35 -19.18
CA ARG A 162 8.38 -3.91 -18.11
C ARG A 162 8.86 -5.32 -18.45
N PHE A 163 7.97 -6.17 -18.97
CA PHE A 163 8.33 -7.53 -19.37
C PHE A 163 9.35 -7.56 -20.52
N ALA A 164 9.27 -6.61 -21.45
CA ALA A 164 10.26 -6.45 -22.52
C ALA A 164 11.66 -6.08 -21.99
N LYS A 165 11.76 -5.47 -20.80
CA LYS A 165 13.01 -5.04 -20.17
C LYS A 165 13.60 -6.08 -19.20
N LEU A 166 12.92 -7.21 -18.98
CA LEU A 166 13.43 -8.29 -18.14
C LEU A 166 14.76 -8.79 -18.71
N SER A 167 15.81 -8.66 -17.91
CA SER A 167 17.17 -9.08 -18.22
C SER A 167 17.89 -9.52 -16.95
N ASP A 168 19.02 -10.21 -17.09
CA ASP A 168 19.87 -10.57 -15.95
C ASP A 168 20.33 -9.33 -15.17
N ARG A 169 20.60 -8.22 -15.87
CA ARG A 169 21.00 -6.96 -15.23
C ARG A 169 19.88 -6.38 -14.36
N ASP A 170 18.64 -6.34 -14.87
CA ASP A 170 17.50 -5.87 -14.07
C ASP A 170 17.24 -6.82 -12.89
N MET A 171 17.32 -8.14 -13.11
CA MET A 171 17.16 -9.14 -12.06
C MET A 171 18.14 -8.90 -10.90
N GLU A 172 19.43 -8.73 -11.20
CA GLU A 172 20.43 -8.48 -10.17
C GLU A 172 20.23 -7.14 -9.44
N LEU A 173 19.71 -6.13 -10.12
CA LEU A 173 19.30 -4.87 -9.49
C LEU A 173 18.16 -5.11 -8.50
N GLN A 174 17.10 -5.82 -8.89
CA GLN A 174 15.98 -6.14 -7.99
C GLN A 174 16.43 -6.99 -6.79
N VAL A 175 17.32 -7.97 -7.02
CA VAL A 175 17.94 -8.77 -5.95
C VAL A 175 18.71 -7.89 -4.97
N SER A 176 19.43 -6.88 -5.45
CA SER A 176 20.13 -5.92 -4.58
C SER A 176 19.16 -5.16 -3.67
N TYR A 177 17.96 -4.79 -4.16
CA TYR A 177 16.93 -4.16 -3.35
C TYR A 177 16.36 -5.10 -2.29
N ILE A 178 16.10 -6.36 -2.64
CA ILE A 178 15.62 -7.39 -1.70
C ILE A 178 16.62 -7.58 -0.55
N ARG A 179 17.91 -7.75 -0.87
CA ARG A 179 18.97 -7.88 0.15
C ARG A 179 19.08 -6.63 1.02
N SER A 180 19.01 -5.45 0.41
CA SER A 180 19.09 -4.17 1.13
C SER A 180 17.89 -3.93 2.06
N ALA A 181 16.69 -4.35 1.68
CA ALA A 181 15.50 -4.30 2.53
C ALA A 181 15.62 -5.27 3.72
N SER A 182 16.15 -6.46 3.47
CA SER A 182 16.33 -7.50 4.49
C SER A 182 17.35 -7.08 5.56
N ASN A 183 18.50 -6.52 5.16
CA ASN A 183 19.54 -6.05 6.08
C ASN A 183 19.09 -4.93 7.03
N ARG A 184 18.18 -4.05 6.57
CA ARG A 184 17.59 -2.99 7.41
C ARG A 184 16.72 -3.55 8.55
N SER A 185 16.07 -4.68 8.32
CA SER A 185 15.22 -5.32 9.33
C SER A 185 16.04 -5.99 10.45
N THR A 186 17.25 -6.46 10.14
CA THR A 186 18.20 -7.06 11.10
C THR A 186 18.79 -6.01 12.04
N THR A 187 19.15 -4.83 11.53
CA THR A 187 19.72 -3.72 12.31
C THR A 187 18.70 -3.05 13.23
N ALA A 188 17.43 -2.96 12.81
CA ALA A 188 16.35 -2.44 13.65
C ALA A 188 16.05 -3.32 14.88
N LYS A 189 16.16 -4.67 14.74
CA LYS A 189 15.96 -5.61 15.85
C LYS A 189 17.16 -5.67 16.81
N LEU A 190 18.40 -5.58 16.33
CA LEU A 190 19.59 -5.51 17.20
C LEU A 190 19.52 -4.33 18.19
N ARG A 191 19.07 -3.15 17.75
CA ARG A 191 18.89 -1.98 18.62
C ARG A 191 17.75 -2.13 19.65
N LYS A 192 16.64 -2.80 19.30
CA LYS A 192 15.54 -3.08 20.26
C LYS A 192 15.94 -4.15 21.29
N PHE A 193 16.66 -5.19 20.87
CA PHE A 193 17.10 -6.27 21.76
C PHE A 193 18.19 -5.82 22.75
N GLN A 194 19.11 -4.95 22.32
CA GLN A 194 20.13 -4.35 23.20
C GLN A 194 19.54 -3.36 24.22
N ARG A 195 18.52 -2.58 23.84
CA ARG A 195 17.79 -1.71 24.79
C ARG A 195 17.04 -2.49 25.86
N ALA A 196 16.39 -3.60 25.49
CA ALA A 196 15.69 -4.47 26.45
C ALA A 196 16.68 -5.08 27.46
N LYS A 197 17.85 -5.57 27.03
CA LYS A 197 18.88 -6.12 27.94
C LYS A 197 19.47 -5.08 28.90
N ASN A 198 19.56 -3.81 28.50
CA ASN A 198 20.09 -2.75 29.35
C ASN A 198 19.08 -2.20 30.38
N CYS A 199 17.77 -2.47 30.19
CA CYS A 199 16.74 -2.10 31.16
C CYS A 199 16.63 -3.06 32.36
N TRP A 200 17.12 -4.29 32.23
CA TRP A 200 17.12 -5.31 33.30
C TRP A 200 18.44 -5.36 34.09
N ARG A 201 19.31 -4.36 33.89
CA ARG A 201 20.65 -4.29 34.49
C ARG A 201 20.80 -3.09 35.43
N LYS A 202 19.68 -2.61 36.00
CA LYS A 202 19.62 -1.67 37.11
C LYS A 202 18.85 -2.29 38.27
#